data_AF-A0A522XVD8-F1
#
_entry.id   AF-A0A522XVD8-F1
#
_cell.length_a   1.000
_cell.length_b   1.000
_cell.length_c   1.000
_cell.angle_alpha   90.00
_cell.angle_beta   90.00
_cell.angle_gamma   90.00
#
_symmetry.space_group_name_H-M   'P 1'
#
loop_
_entity.id
_entity.type
_entity.pdbx_description
1 polymer ?
#
loop_
_entity_poly.entity_id
_entity_poly.type
_entity_poly.pdbx_seq_one_letter_code
_entity_poly.pdbx_strand_id
1 'polypeptide(L)' 'MEPIIPIVAVALLVGGLIGQGFEMRKIRNSVKTDEELNPKNVFTDKRNIKWYVMIGAGLVLWYAAGGKFGQ' A
#
# COMPACT_ATOMS: atom_id res chain seq x y z
N MET A 1 21.45 6.59 -19.84
CA MET A 1 20.41 5.68 -19.31
C MET A 1 19.47 6.54 -18.50
N GLU A 2 18.17 6.57 -18.82
CA GLU A 2 17.20 7.23 -17.95
C GLU A 2 17.13 6.49 -16.60
N PRO A 3 17.04 7.20 -15.46
CA PRO A 3 16.91 6.54 -14.17
C PRO A 3 15.53 5.86 -14.08
N ILE A 4 15.53 4.53 -14.13
CA ILE A 4 14.31 3.70 -14.06
C ILE A 4 13.76 3.62 -12.61
N ILE A 5 14.62 3.85 -11.61
CA ILE A 5 14.29 3.67 -10.18
C ILE A 5 13.11 4.55 -9.72
N PRO A 6 13.03 5.85 -10.05
CA PRO A 6 11.87 6.68 -9.68
C PRO A 6 10.56 6.19 -10.30
N ILE A 7 10.59 5.71 -11.54
CA ILE A 7 9.41 5.18 -12.23
C ILE A 7 8.91 3.92 -11.53
N VAL A 8 9.82 2.99 -11.22
CA VAL A 8 9.51 1.75 -10.49
C VAL A 8 8.99 2.06 -9.08
N ALA A 9 9.61 3.02 -8.39
CA ALA A 9 9.17 3.45 -7.06
C ALA A 9 7.72 3.97 -7.07
N VAL A 10 7.38 4.82 -8.04
CA VAL A 10 6.01 5.33 -8.22
C VAL A 10 5.04 4.20 -8.58
N ALA A 11 5.42 3.31 -9.49
CA ALA A 11 4.58 2.17 -9.87
C ALA A 11 4.23 1.27 -8.68
N LEU A 12 5.22 0.98 -7.81
CA LEU A 12 5.01 0.22 -6.58
C LEU A 12 4.11 0.96 -5.59
N LEU A 13 4.34 2.26 -5.39
CA LEU A 13 3.51 3.08 -4.49
C LEU A 13 2.05 3.11 -4.95
N VAL A 14 1.81 3.46 -6.21
CA VAL A 14 0.47 3.57 -6.80
C VAL A 14 -0.22 2.21 -6.83
N GLY A 15 0.48 1.16 -7.30
CA GLY A 15 -0.03 -0.20 -7.33
C GLY A 15 -0.39 -0.72 -5.93
N GLY A 16 0.46 -0.43 -4.94
CA GLY A 16 0.24 -0.77 -3.54
C GLY A 16 -1.01 -0.11 -2.96
N LEU A 17 -1.18 1.20 -3.19
CA LEU A 17 -2.36 1.96 -2.73
C LEU A 17 -3.66 1.50 -3.39
N ILE A 18 -3.64 1.31 -4.71
CA ILE A 18 -4.81 0.84 -5.47
C ILE A 18 -5.21 -0.57 -5.02
N GLY A 19 -4.23 -1.48 -4.96
CA GLY A 19 -4.46 -2.86 -4.53
C GLY A 19 -4.98 -2.95 -3.10
N GLN A 20 -4.44 -2.13 -2.19
CA GLN A 20 -4.94 -2.00 -0.83
C GLN A 20 -6.41 -1.58 -0.82
N GLY A 21 -6.80 -0.56 -1.59
CA GLY A 21 -8.19 -0.11 -1.67
C GLY A 21 -9.15 -1.21 -2.11
N PHE A 22 -8.77 -2.00 -3.14
CA PHE A 22 -9.57 -3.13 -3.59
C PHE A 22 -9.65 -4.25 -2.55
N GLU A 23 -8.56 -4.57 -1.87
CA GLU A 23 -8.54 -5.60 -0.82
C GLU A 23 -9.36 -5.18 0.40
N MET A 24 -9.29 -3.90 0.81
CA MET A 24 -10.14 -3.35 1.87
C MET A 24 -11.62 -3.44 1.50
N ARG A 25 -12.00 -3.19 0.24
CA ARG A 25 -13.38 -3.41 -0.23
C ARG A 25 -13.78 -4.89 -0.11
N LYS A 26 -12.88 -5.81 -0.47
CA LYS A 26 -13.12 -7.26 -0.35
C LYS A 26 -13.25 -7.70 1.11
N ILE A 27 -12.42 -7.18 2.01
CA ILE A 27 -12.48 -7.43 3.45
C ILE A 27 -13.85 -7.02 3.98
N ARG A 28 -14.29 -5.79 3.71
CA ARG A 28 -15.59 -5.27 4.14
C ARG A 28 -16.76 -6.14 3.68
N ASN A 29 -16.72 -6.59 2.43
CA ASN A 29 -17.77 -7.46 1.88
C ASN A 29 -17.73 -8.89 2.45
N SER A 30 -16.62 -9.33 3.05
CA SER A 30 -16.47 -10.66 3.63
C SER A 30 -16.89 -10.76 5.10
N VAL A 31 -17.07 -9.62 5.76
CA VAL A 31 -17.44 -9.52 7.16
C VAL A 31 -18.95 -9.69 7.31
N LYS A 32 -19.39 -10.43 8.34
CA LYS A 32 -20.80 -10.74 8.59
C LYS A 32 -21.41 -9.99 9.78
N THR A 33 -20.59 -9.35 10.61
CA THR A 33 -21.02 -8.66 11.82
C THR A 33 -20.47 -7.23 11.86
N ASP A 34 -21.25 -6.32 12.44
CA ASP A 34 -20.89 -4.89 12.49
C ASP A 34 -19.64 -4.62 13.35
N GLU A 35 -19.37 -5.48 14.33
CA GLU A 35 -18.17 -5.40 15.20
C GLU A 35 -16.87 -5.65 14.42
N GLU A 36 -16.91 -6.55 13.44
CA GLU A 36 -15.80 -6.85 12.54
C GLU A 36 -15.63 -5.77 11.44
N LEU A 37 -16.65 -4.94 11.18
CA LEU A 37 -16.58 -3.80 10.26
C LEU A 37 -15.84 -2.59 10.83
N ASN A 38 -15.32 -2.68 12.06
CA ASN A 38 -14.49 -1.63 12.63
C ASN A 38 -13.35 -1.27 11.65
N PRO A 39 -13.19 0.02 11.25
CA PRO A 39 -12.17 0.44 10.30
C PRO A 39 -10.76 -0.03 10.65
N LYS A 40 -10.45 -0.10 11.96
CA LYS A 40 -9.18 -0.62 12.45
C LYS A 40 -8.96 -2.06 11.99
N ASN A 41 -9.96 -2.93 12.15
CA ASN A 41 -9.89 -4.34 11.78
C ASN A 41 -9.70 -4.53 10.27
N VAL A 42 -10.38 -3.71 9.46
CA VAL A 42 -10.24 -3.73 7.99
C VAL A 42 -8.86 -3.28 7.55
N PHE A 43 -8.31 -2.24 8.19
CA PHE A 43 -6.99 -1.72 7.84
C PHE A 43 -5.88 -2.69 8.27
N THR A 44 -5.93 -3.21 9.50
CA THR A 44 -4.92 -4.12 10.04
C THR A 44 -5.12 -5.59 9.63
N ASP A 45 -6.06 -5.90 8.74
CA ASP A 45 -6.29 -7.26 8.25
C ASP A 45 -5.02 -7.79 7.55
N LYS A 46 -4.65 -9.03 7.86
CA LYS A 46 -3.47 -9.71 7.29
C LYS A 46 -3.46 -9.74 5.75
N ARG A 47 -4.63 -9.69 5.10
CA ARG A 47 -4.76 -9.60 3.64
C ARG A 47 -4.15 -8.31 3.07
N ASN A 48 -4.08 -7.23 3.86
CA ASN A 48 -3.46 -5.98 3.46
C ASN A 48 -1.93 -5.96 3.56
N ILE A 49 -1.31 -6.92 4.27
CA ILE A 49 0.15 -6.93 4.51
C ILE A 49 0.95 -6.82 3.22
N LYS A 50 0.57 -7.58 2.18
CA LYS A 50 1.26 -7.54 0.87
C LYS A 50 1.26 -6.14 0.25
N TRP A 51 0.17 -5.38 0.44
CA TRP A 51 0.05 -4.03 -0.10
C TRP A 51 0.88 -3.03 0.69
N TYR A 52 0.93 -3.15 2.03
CA TYR A 52 1.83 -2.35 2.87
C TYR A 52 3.31 -2.61 2.53
N VAL A 53 3.68 -3.86 2.28
CA VAL A 53 5.04 -4.21 1.83
C VAL A 53 5.36 -3.55 0.50
N MET A 54 4.42 -3.55 -0.45
CA MET A 54 4.60 -2.91 -1.76
C MET A 54 4.76 -1.39 -1.64
N ILE A 55 3.91 -0.74 -0.84
CA ILE A 55 4.00 0.70 -0.55
C ILE A 55 5.35 1.03 0.12
N GLY A 56 5.73 0.25 1.14
CA GLY A 56 7.00 0.41 1.84
C GLY A 56 8.20 0.25 0.91
N ALA A 57 8.18 -0.75 0.03
CA ALA A 57 9.23 -0.96 -0.97
C ALA A 57 9.33 0.21 -1.95
N GLY A 58 8.20 0.75 -2.42
CA GLY A 58 8.17 1.95 -3.27
C GLY A 58 8.79 3.17 -2.57
N LEU A 59 8.45 3.41 -1.31
CA LEU A 59 9.02 4.50 -0.51
C LEU A 59 10.52 4.34 -0.26
N VAL A 60 10.98 3.12 0.05
CA VAL A 60 12.41 2.81 0.23
C VAL A 60 13.18 3.05 -1.06
N LEU A 61 12.66 2.59 -2.21
CA LEU A 61 13.29 2.80 -3.51
C LEU A 61 13.35 4.29 -3.89
N TRP A 62 12.28 5.04 -3.62
CA TRP A 62 12.26 6.49 -3.84
C TRP A 62 13.30 7.22 -2.99
N TYR A 63 13.39 6.89 -1.71
CA TYR A 63 14.38 7.46 -0.80
C TYR A 63 15.82 7.11 -1.25
N ALA A 64 16.06 5.85 -1.62
CA ALA A 64 17.34 5.41 -2.17
C ALA A 64 17.72 6.11 -3.48
N ALA A 65 16.72 6.54 -4.27
CA ALA A 65 16.93 7.34 -5.48
C ALA A 65 17.18 8.84 -5.20
N GLY A 66 17.31 9.24 -3.93
CA GLY A 66 17.59 10.62 -3.53
C GLY A 66 16.36 11.44 -3.15
N GLY A 67 15.18 10.81 -3.05
CA GLY A 67 13.99 11.44 -2.50
C GLY A 67 14.19 11.87 -1.03
N LYS A 68 13.70 13.06 -0.67
CA LYS A 68 13.80 13.58 0.70
C LYS A 68 12.43 13.91 1.25
N PHE A 69 12.08 13.33 2.40
CA PHE A 69 10.83 13.64 3.08
C PHE A 69 10.93 15.02 3.74
N GLY A 70 9.96 15.90 3.48
CA GLY A 70 9.82 17.17 4.20
C GLY A 70 10.90 18.22 3.94
N GLN A 71 11.63 18.13 2.83
CA GLN A 71 12.51 19.19 2.34
C GLN A 71 11.85 19.99 1.23
#